data_AF-A0A960Q7Y2-F1
#
_entry.id   AF-A0A960Q7Y2-F1
#
_cell.length_a   1.000
_cell.length_b   1.000
_cell.length_c   1.000
_cell.angle_alpha   90.00
_cell.angle_beta   90.00
_cell.angle_gamma   90.00
#
_symmetry.space_group_name_H-M   'P 1'
#
loop_
_entity.id
_entity.type
_entity.pdbx_description
1 polymer ?
#
loop_
_entity_poly.entity_id
_entity_poly.type
_entity_poly.pdbx_seq_one_letter_code
_entity_poly.pdbx_strand_id
1 'polypeptide(L)' 'MKHVIFCAPYFLPATVRFIDAVASLPATHVSLISKDPPEMLPAGIRRKLSGYGAVKNGMEPQEYL' A
#
# COMPACT_ATOMS: atom_id res chain seq x y z
N MET A 1 -2.59 -9.82 -16.31
CA MET A 1 -2.82 -8.99 -15.12
C MET A 1 -1.64 -9.16 -14.19
N LYS A 2 -1.11 -8.07 -13.62
CA LYS A 2 -0.01 -8.12 -12.63
C LYS A 2 -0.58 -7.77 -11.25
N HIS A 3 -0.06 -8.39 -10.19
CA HIS A 3 -0.35 -8.00 -8.82
C HIS A 3 0.93 -7.44 -8.21
N VAL A 4 0.90 -6.18 -7.79
CA VAL A 4 2.01 -5.48 -7.16
C VAL A 4 1.71 -5.30 -5.68
N ILE A 5 2.68 -5.64 -4.84
CA ILE A 5 2.66 -5.30 -3.43
C ILE A 5 3.58 -4.10 -3.24
N PHE A 6 3.02 -2.97 -2.82
CA PHE A 6 3.77 -1.78 -2.53
C PHE A 6 4.02 -1.71 -1.02
N CYS A 7 5.28 -1.69 -0.60
CA CYS A 7 5.64 -1.56 0.81
C CYS A 7 5.84 -0.07 1.13
N ALA A 8 4.95 0.48 1.95
CA ALA A 8 4.95 1.88 2.35
C ALA A 8 4.77 1.97 3.86
N PRO A 9 5.84 1.87 4.67
CA PRO A 9 5.71 1.86 6.13
C PRO A 9 4.94 3.04 6.69
N TYR A 10 5.09 4.23 6.07
CA TYR A 10 4.41 5.47 6.47
C TYR A 10 3.87 6.22 5.25
N PHE A 11 2.70 6.83 5.39
CA PHE A 11 2.00 7.61 4.37
C PHE A 11 2.46 9.08 4.35
N LEU A 12 3.77 9.26 4.15
CA LEU A 12 4.35 10.57 3.88
C LEU A 12 3.81 11.12 2.54
N PRO A 13 3.74 12.46 2.35
CA PRO A 13 3.18 13.04 1.14
C PRO A 13 3.80 12.52 -0.17
N ALA A 14 5.11 12.29 -0.20
CA ALA A 14 5.78 11.69 -1.35
C ALA A 14 5.36 10.23 -1.57
N THR A 15 5.26 9.44 -0.49
CA THR A 15 4.82 8.04 -0.54
C THR A 15 3.41 7.92 -1.10
N VAL A 16 2.48 8.76 -0.64
CA VAL A 16 1.07 8.75 -1.10
C VAL A 16 0.98 9.02 -2.60
N ARG A 17 1.81 9.93 -3.14
CA ARG A 17 1.89 10.19 -4.58
C ARG A 17 2.30 8.94 -5.38
N PHE A 18 3.26 8.17 -4.88
CA PHE A 18 3.68 6.92 -5.54
C PHE A 18 2.63 5.82 -5.42
N ILE A 19 1.96 5.70 -4.28
CA ILE A 19 0.84 4.75 -4.11
C ILE A 19 -0.25 5.04 -5.16
N ASP A 20 -0.65 6.30 -5.34
CA ASP A 20 -1.67 6.66 -6.33
C ASP A 20 -1.22 6.38 -7.77
N ALA A 21 0.04 6.69 -8.10
CA ALA A 21 0.60 6.43 -9.41
C ALA A 21 0.59 4.93 -9.74
N VAL A 22 1.03 4.08 -8.81
CA VAL A 22 1.05 2.62 -8.98
C VAL A 22 -0.36 2.05 -9.03
N ALA A 23 -1.27 2.51 -8.17
CA ALA A 23 -2.68 2.10 -8.15
C ALA A 23 -3.48 2.55 -9.38
N SER A 24 -2.93 3.47 -10.18
CA SER A 24 -3.55 3.96 -11.43
C SER A 24 -2.99 3.28 -12.69
N LEU A 25 -2.05 2.33 -12.55
CA LEU A 25 -1.51 1.59 -13.68
C LEU A 25 -2.57 0.67 -14.30
N PRO A 26 -2.67 0.63 -15.64
CA PRO A 26 -3.62 -0.25 -16.32
C PRO A 26 -3.32 -1.73 -16.04
N ALA A 27 -4.38 -2.53 -15.95
CA ALA A 27 -4.32 -3.99 -15.78
C ALA A 27 -3.44 -4.47 -14.59
N THR A 28 -3.37 -3.66 -13.53
CA THR A 28 -2.58 -3.92 -12.33
C THR A 28 -3.45 -3.91 -11.08
N HIS A 29 -3.35 -4.96 -10.28
CA HIS A 29 -3.87 -4.99 -8.90
C HIS A 29 -2.78 -4.51 -7.96
N VAL A 30 -3.13 -3.67 -6.99
CA VAL A 30 -2.16 -3.10 -6.06
C VAL A 30 -2.62 -3.36 -4.64
N SER A 31 -1.80 -4.07 -3.89
CA SER A 31 -1.97 -4.23 -2.45
C SER A 31 -0.89 -3.44 -1.71
N LEU A 32 -1.21 -3.01 -0.50
CA LEU A 32 -0.34 -2.17 0.31
C LEU A 32 0.08 -2.90 1.58
N ILE A 33 1.36 -2.80 1.94
CA ILE A 33 1.84 -3.17 3.27
C ILE A 33 2.29 -1.89 3.98
N SER A 34 1.73 -1.61 5.16
CA SER A 34 2.01 -0.37 5.89
C SER A 34 1.87 -0.50 7.42
N LYS A 35 2.51 0.40 8.16
CA LYS A 35 2.23 0.63 9.58
C LYS A 35 1.06 1.60 9.76
N ASP A 36 0.93 2.57 8.86
CA ASP A 36 -0.14 3.55 8.90
C ASP A 36 -1.46 2.92 8.42
N PRO A 37 -2.57 3.07 9.17
CA PRO A 37 -3.84 2.46 8.82
C PRO A 37 -4.38 3.01 7.50
N PRO A 38 -5.06 2.20 6.67
CA PRO A 38 -5.48 2.60 5.33
C PRO A 38 -6.45 3.79 5.33
N GLU A 39 -7.13 4.07 6.44
CA GLU A 39 -8.00 5.23 6.67
C GLU A 39 -7.26 6.57 6.52
N MET A 40 -5.95 6.60 6.71
CA MET A 40 -5.12 7.79 6.50
C MET A 40 -4.90 8.11 5.01
N LEU A 41 -5.18 7.18 4.10
CA LEU A 41 -5.12 7.46 2.67
C LEU A 41 -6.36 8.24 2.21
N PRO A 42 -6.20 9.15 1.22
CA PRO A 42 -7.33 9.70 0.50
C PRO A 42 -8.28 8.60 -0.01
N ALA A 43 -9.58 8.79 0.20
CA ALA A 43 -10.58 7.77 -0.11
C ALA A 43 -10.55 7.30 -1.59
N GLY A 44 -10.18 8.20 -2.52
CA GLY A 44 -9.99 7.87 -3.92
C GLY A 44 -8.86 6.86 -4.18
N ILE A 45 -7.76 6.97 -3.44
CA ILE A 45 -6.62 6.04 -3.52
C ILE A 45 -7.00 4.73 -2.84
N ARG A 46 -7.58 4.79 -1.63
CA ARG A 46 -7.98 3.60 -0.86
C ARG A 46 -8.89 2.66 -1.65
N ARG A 47 -9.84 3.19 -2.42
CA ARG A 47 -10.75 2.39 -3.25
C ARG A 47 -10.09 1.69 -4.44
N LYS A 48 -8.90 2.12 -4.86
CA LYS A 48 -8.13 1.48 -5.95
C LYS A 48 -7.31 0.28 -5.46
N LEU A 49 -7.14 0.13 -4.14
CA LEU A 49 -6.34 -0.96 -3.57
C LEU A 49 -7.11 -2.27 -3.61
N SER A 50 -6.41 -3.33 -4.02
CA SER A 50 -6.91 -4.71 -4.05
C SER A 50 -6.71 -5.44 -2.71
N GLY A 51 -5.90 -4.88 -1.81
CA GLY A 51 -5.70 -5.42 -0.46
C GLY A 51 -4.80 -4.54 0.41
N TYR A 52 -4.81 -4.80 1.71
CA TYR A 52 -4.00 -4.09 2.70
C TYR A 52 -3.51 -5.07 3.77
N GLY A 53 -2.22 -5.01 4.09
CA GLY A 53 -1.60 -5.71 5.20
C GLY A 53 -0.99 -4.73 6.19
N ALA A 54 -1.39 -4.81 7.45
CA ALA A 54 -0.75 -4.05 8.52
C ALA A 54 0.57 -4.73 8.91
N VAL A 55 1.62 -3.93 9.14
CA VAL A 55 2.86 -4.38 9.78
C VAL A 55 3.07 -3.60 11.06
N LYS A 56 3.50 -4.30 12.13
CA LYS A 56 3.85 -3.63 13.40
C LYS A 56 5.31 -3.24 13.40
N ASN A 57 6.19 -4.15 12.98
CA ASN A 57 7.62 -3.89 12.84
C ASN A 57 8.19 -4.41 11.52
N GLY A 58 8.51 -3.50 10.60
CA GLY A 58 9.11 -3.85 9.30
C GLY A 58 10.54 -4.41 9.36
N MET A 59 11.15 -4.47 10.55
CA MET A 59 12.48 -5.05 10.78
C MET A 59 12.43 -6.49 11.31
N GLU A 60 11.23 -7.02 11.61
CA GLU A 60 11.04 -8.39 12.10
C GLU A 60 10.59 -9.29 10.94
N PRO A 61 11.42 -10.25 10.48
CA PRO A 61 11.11 -11.08 9.31
C PRO A 61 9.88 -11.98 9.47
N GLN A 62 9.50 -12.28 10.72
CA GLN A 62 8.50 -13.29 11.06
C GLN A 62 7.05 -12.82 10.84
N GLU A 63 6.79 -11.52 10.59
CA GLU A 63 5.43 -10.97 10.53
C GLU A 63 4.68 -11.22 9.20
N TYR A 64 5.28 -11.91 8.22
CA TYR A 64 4.77 -11.98 6.83
C TYR A 64 4.66 -13.37 6.19
N LEU A 65 4.77 -14.46 6.96
CA LEU A 65 4.58 -15.84 6.48
C LEU A 65 3.18 -16.38 6.81
#